data_AF-A0A0L7K3Q5-F1
#
_entry.id   AF-A0A0L7K3Q5-F1
#
_cell.length_a   1.000
_cell.length_b   1.000
_cell.length_c   1.000
_cell.angle_alpha   90.00
_cell.angle_beta   90.00
_cell.angle_gamma   90.00
#
_symmetry.space_group_name_H-M   'P 1'
#
loop_
_entity.id
_entity.type
_entity.pdbx_description
1 polymer ?
#
loop_
_entity_poly.entity_id
_entity_poly.type
_entity_poly.pdbx_seq_one_letter_code
_entity_poly.pdbx_strand_id
1 'polypeptide(L)' 'MSIGQIREFDVKTGLWMSYVDRLFMYLHANGIKEELIMPTMISLMGDEAYELLVNLASPKKPAESAYNAAK' A
#
# COMPACT_ATOMS: atom_id res chain seq x y z
N MET A 1 14.29 15.07 -3.78
CA MET A 1 13.58 15.11 -5.08
C MET A 1 12.86 13.77 -5.17
N SER A 2 11.52 13.73 -5.24
CA SER A 2 10.82 12.45 -5.41
C SER A 2 10.87 12.02 -6.88
N ILE A 3 11.11 10.73 -7.12
CA ILE A 3 11.16 10.15 -8.46
C ILE A 3 9.77 9.64 -8.82
N GLY A 4 9.21 10.22 -9.89
CA GLY A 4 7.96 9.77 -10.50
C GLY A 4 6.70 10.05 -9.67
N GLN A 5 5.57 9.54 -10.18
CA GLN A 5 4.28 9.53 -9.51
C GLN A 5 3.68 8.14 -9.64
N ILE A 6 3.08 7.63 -8.57
CA ILE A 6 2.28 6.41 -8.58
C ILE A 6 0.81 6.79 -8.44
N ARG A 7 -0.05 6.14 -9.23
CA ARG A 7 -1.50 6.32 -9.16
C ARG A 7 -2.08 5.42 -8.08
N GLU A 8 -3.22 5.81 -7.53
CA GLU A 8 -3.94 4.99 -6.57
C GLU A 8 -4.32 3.62 -7.15
N PHE A 9 -4.52 2.64 -6.27
CA PHE A 9 -5.06 1.35 -6.68
C PHE A 9 -6.55 1.47 -7.03
N ASP A 10 -6.92 1.02 -8.22
CA ASP A 10 -8.32 0.92 -8.65
C ASP A 10 -8.77 -0.53 -8.52
N VAL A 11 -9.69 -0.78 -7.58
CA VAL A 11 -10.26 -2.10 -7.29
C VAL A 11 -11.01 -2.68 -8.49
N LYS A 12 -11.56 -1.83 -9.37
CA LYS A 12 -12.43 -2.25 -10.49
C LYS A 12 -11.65 -2.72 -11.70
N THR A 13 -10.45 -2.18 -11.91
CA THR A 13 -9.67 -2.39 -13.13
C THR A 13 -8.26 -2.94 -12.86
N GLY A 14 -7.78 -2.81 -11.63
CA GLY A 14 -6.41 -3.12 -11.25
C GLY A 14 -6.20 -4.55 -10.78
N LEU A 15 -5.08 -5.15 -11.20
CA LEU A 15 -4.56 -6.35 -10.58
C LEU A 15 -3.72 -5.96 -9.35
N TRP A 16 -4.11 -6.46 -8.18
CA TRP A 16 -3.45 -6.13 -6.91
C TRP A 16 -1.95 -6.41 -6.94
N MET A 17 -1.54 -7.60 -7.40
CA MET A 17 -0.12 -7.99 -7.43
C MET A 17 0.71 -7.04 -8.30
N SER A 18 0.21 -6.66 -9.47
CA SER A 18 0.88 -5.70 -10.35
C SER A 18 0.94 -4.28 -9.76
N TYR A 19 -0.05 -3.90 -8.95
CA TYR A 19 -0.01 -2.65 -8.21
C TYR A 19 1.09 -2.68 -7.13
N VAL A 20 1.15 -3.77 -6.35
CA VAL A 20 2.15 -3.99 -5.30
C VAL A 20 3.57 -3.96 -5.87
N ASP A 21 3.84 -4.61 -7.00
CA ASP A 21 5.17 -4.59 -7.64
C ASP A 21 5.60 -3.16 -8.01
N ARG A 22 4.70 -2.37 -8.62
CA ARG A 22 4.98 -0.97 -8.98
C ARG A 22 5.16 -0.09 -7.74
N LEU A 23 4.38 -0.33 -6.68
CA LEU A 23 4.52 0.35 -5.41
C LEU A 23 5.90 0.09 -4.80
N PHE A 24 6.36 -1.16 -4.77
CA PHE A 24 7.70 -1.48 -4.26
C PHE A 24 8.81 -0.80 -5.05
N MET A 25 8.70 -0.76 -6.38
CA MET A 25 9.68 -0.02 -7.21
C MET A 25 9.65 1.48 -6.93
N TYR A 26 8.46 2.07 -6.73
CA TYR A 26 8.31 3.47 -6.36
C TYR A 26 8.94 3.76 -4.97
N LEU A 27 8.65 2.94 -3.97
CA LEU A 27 9.21 3.06 -2.62
C LEU A 27 10.74 2.94 -2.65
N HIS A 28 11.26 1.97 -3.40
CA HIS A 28 12.69 1.74 -3.56
C HIS A 28 13.39 2.93 -4.24
N ALA A 29 12.84 3.41 -5.36
CA ALA A 29 13.39 4.55 -6.09
C ALA A 29 13.41 5.84 -5.25
N ASN A 30 12.48 5.98 -4.30
CA ASN A 30 12.38 7.14 -3.42
C ASN A 30 13.09 6.97 -2.06
N GLY A 31 13.75 5.83 -1.82
CA GLY A 31 14.46 5.57 -0.56
C GLY A 31 13.54 5.60 0.66
N ILE A 32 12.29 5.17 0.51
CA ILE A 32 11.33 5.13 1.61
C ILE A 32 11.77 4.09 2.63
N LYS A 33 11.86 4.50 3.90
CA LYS A 33 12.25 3.61 4.99
C LYS A 33 11.18 2.55 5.24
N GLU A 34 11.59 1.41 5.80
CA GLU A 34 10.70 0.26 6.02
C GLU A 34 9.48 0.62 6.89
N GLU A 35 9.69 1.43 7.93
CA GLU A 35 8.61 1.90 8.82
C GLU A 35 7.58 2.80 8.13
N LEU A 36 7.91 3.34 6.96
CA LEU A 36 7.04 4.21 6.17
C LEU A 36 6.30 3.46 5.06
N ILE A 37 6.62 2.19 4.80
CA ILE A 37 5.98 1.40 3.73
C ILE A 37 4.48 1.29 3.96
N MET A 38 4.05 0.86 5.15
CA MET A 38 2.63 0.68 5.46
C MET A 38 1.82 1.99 5.40
N PRO A 39 2.26 3.10 6.05
CA PRO A 39 1.61 4.39 5.88
C PRO A 39 1.52 4.85 4.42
N THR A 40 2.59 4.65 3.64
CA THR A 40 2.62 5.03 2.22
C THR A 40 1.64 4.19 1.40
N MET A 41 1.59 2.88 1.64
CA MET A 41 0.63 1.99 0.97
C MET A 41 -0.81 2.42 1.25
N ILE A 42 -1.17 2.63 2.53
CA ILE A 42 -2.52 3.07 2.92
C ILE A 42 -2.89 4.38 2.23
N SER A 43 -1.95 5.34 2.15
CA SER A 43 -2.20 6.63 1.48
C SER A 43 -2.45 6.54 -0.03
N LEU A 44 -2.07 5.42 -0.67
CA LEU A 44 -2.16 5.22 -2.12
C LEU A 44 -3.21 4.17 -2.52
N MET A 45 -3.88 3.52 -1.57
CA MET A 45 -4.83 2.44 -1.88
C MET A 45 -6.16 2.93 -2.44
N GLY A 46 -6.50 4.22 -2.27
CA GLY A 46 -7.82 4.76 -2.62
C GLY A 46 -8.92 4.30 -1.66
N ASP A 47 -10.03 5.03 -1.63
CA ASP A 47 -11.10 4.85 -0.62
C ASP A 47 -11.70 3.43 -0.64
N GLU A 48 -12.03 2.90 -1.83
CA GLU A 48 -12.69 1.60 -1.98
C GLU A 48 -11.82 0.44 -1.48
N ALA A 49 -10.52 0.46 -1.80
CA ALA A 49 -9.60 -0.58 -1.36
C ALA A 49 -9.29 -0.46 0.14
N TYR A 50 -9.24 0.77 0.67
CA TYR A 50 -9.05 1.00 2.09
C TYR A 50 -10.24 0.48 2.91
N GLU A 51 -11.48 0.74 2.48
CA GLU A 51 -12.69 0.22 3.13
C GLU A 51 -12.71 -1.33 3.13
N LEU A 52 -12.32 -1.96 2.02
CA LEU A 52 -12.17 -3.42 1.98
C LEU A 52 -11.13 -3.92 2.98
N LEU A 53 -9.99 -3.24 3.07
CA LEU A 53 -8.92 -3.59 4.02
C LEU A 53 -9.38 -3.43 5.47
N VAL A 54 -10.11 -2.36 5.81
CA VAL A 54 -10.68 -2.14 7.14
C VAL A 54 -11.66 -3.26 7.51
N ASN A 55 -12.55 -3.63 6.59
CA ASN A 55 -13.50 -4.72 6.79
C ASN A 55 -12.79 -6.06 7.04
N LEU A 56 -11.68 -6.32 6.34
CA LEU A 56 -10.88 -7.54 6.51
C LEU A 56 -10.02 -7.54 7.78
N ALA A 57 -9.50 -6.37 8.18
CA ALA A 57 -8.61 -6.24 9.34
C ALA A 57 -9.37 -6.20 10.69
N SER A 58 -10.69 -6.01 10.66
CA SER A 58 -11.55 -5.96 11.83
C SER A 58 -11.32 -7.16 12.76
N PRO A 59 -11.16 -6.93 14.09
CA PRO A 59 -11.38 -5.69 14.83
C PRO A 59 -10.17 -4.74 14.93
N LYS A 60 -9.04 -5.06 14.29
CA LYS A 60 -7.80 -4.26 14.37
C LYS A 60 -7.75 -3.24 13.23
N LYS A 61 -7.11 -2.09 13.45
CA LYS A 61 -6.91 -1.12 12.36
C LYS A 61 -5.85 -1.64 11.38
N PRO A 62 -6.01 -1.39 10.07
CA PRO A 62 -5.00 -1.76 9.08
C PRO A 62 -3.60 -1.18 9.35
N ALA A 63 -3.53 -0.01 9.98
CA ALA A 63 -2.27 0.63 10.37
C ALA A 63 -1.60 -0.05 11.59
N GLU A 64 -2.36 -0.84 12.36
CA GLU A 64 -1.90 -1.55 13.57
C GLU A 64 -1.60 -3.03 13.29
N SER A 65 -2.07 -3.57 12.16
CA SER A 65 -1.63 -4.88 11.68
C SER A 65 -0.21 -4.74 11.13
N ALA A 66 0.79 -5.00 11.98
CA ALA A 66 2.18 -5.04 11.56
C ALA A 66 2.34 -5.93 10.32
N TYR A 67 2.93 -5.36 9.27
CA TYR A 67 3.34 -6.06 8.06
C TYR A 67 4.44 -7.06 8.43
N ASN A 68 4.04 -8.24 8.92
CA ASN A 68 4.91 -9.39 9.01
C ASN A 68 4.96 -10.01 7.60
N ALA A 69 5.73 -9.40 6.69
CA ALA A 69 6.21 -10.16 5.54
C ALA A 69 7.03 -11.32 6.09
N ALA A 70 6.44 -12.52 5.99
CA ALA A 70 7.07 -13.76 6.38
C ALA A 70 8.47 -13.84 5.74
N LYS A 71 9.44 -14.07 6.61
CA LYS A 71 10.84 -14.33 6.29
C LYS A 71 11.00 -15.64 5.52
#